data_AF-A0A452F1Q4-F1
#
_entry.id   AF-A0A452F1Q4-F1
#
_cell.length_a   1.000
_cell.length_b   1.000
_cell.length_c   1.000
_cell.angle_alpha   90.00
_cell.angle_beta   90.00
_cell.angle_gamma   90.00
#
_symmetry.space_group_name_H-M   'P 1'
#
loop_
_entity.id
_entity.type
_entity.pdbx_description
1 polymer ?
#
loop_
_entity_poly.entity_id
_entity_poly.type
_entity_poly.pdbx_seq_one_letter_code
_entity_poly.pdbx_strand_id
1 'polypeptide(L)'
;MSSLSILHLLLLLLALHAPQAQGLPLRTSRTPYSSLMEEIMDDLKKITPSPEGSLNSDEKNILANKSLLQANLKAFMTFATDTFGNDSKIMKNLKEFQPVLPTATPTEDSILIEDSNLGDFRMKLEEYLATIRAAAETI
;
A
#
# COMPACT_ATOMS: atom_id res chain seq x y z
N MET A 1 14.61 30.41 54.67
CA MET A 1 15.75 29.88 53.89
C MET A 1 15.24 28.59 53.23
N SER A 2 14.48 28.71 52.15
CA SER A 2 14.96 28.64 50.75
C SER A 2 14.80 27.22 50.19
N SER A 3 13.58 26.87 49.79
CA SER A 3 13.33 25.68 48.95
C SER A 3 12.32 25.92 47.82
N LEU A 4 11.49 26.97 47.90
CA LEU A 4 10.56 27.31 46.82
C LEU A 4 11.26 27.72 45.51
N SER A 5 12.43 28.36 45.59
CA SER A 5 13.13 28.88 44.40
C SER A 5 13.66 27.78 43.47
N ILE A 6 13.88 26.57 43.97
CA ILE A 6 14.45 25.46 43.19
C ILE A 6 13.35 24.74 42.39
N LEU A 7 12.14 24.60 42.96
CA LEU A 7 11.01 23.96 42.28
C LEU A 7 10.59 24.75 41.04
N HIS A 8 10.57 26.08 41.13
CA HIS A 8 10.21 26.96 40.01
C HIS A 8 11.25 26.91 38.89
N LEU A 9 12.54 26.77 39.25
CA LEU A 9 13.63 26.64 38.26
C LEU A 9 13.58 25.29 37.53
N LEU A 10 13.27 24.20 38.25
CA LEU A 10 13.09 22.86 37.68
C LEU A 10 11.88 22.79 36.74
N LEU A 11 10.77 23.44 37.09
CA LEU A 11 9.58 23.53 36.23
C LEU A 11 9.87 24.33 34.94
N LEU A 12 10.66 25.41 35.03
CA LEU A 12 11.04 26.20 33.86
C LEU A 12 11.95 25.40 32.90
N LEU A 13 12.87 24.59 33.45
CA LEU A 13 13.78 23.75 32.66
C LEU A 13 13.04 22.59 31.97
N LEU A 14 12.02 22.00 32.60
CA LEU A 14 11.19 20.96 31.97
C LEU A 14 10.38 21.51 30.79
N ALA A 15 9.87 22.74 30.91
CA ALA A 15 9.11 23.38 29.84
C ALA A 15 9.99 23.72 28.61
N LEU A 16 11.30 23.93 28.81
CA LEU A 16 12.25 24.19 27.72
C LEU A 16 12.77 22.92 27.04
N HIS A 17 12.63 21.74 27.65
CA HIS A 17 13.26 20.49 27.18
C HIS A 17 12.33 19.43 26.63
N ALA A 18 11.05 19.74 26.39
CA ALA A 18 10.28 18.94 25.46
C ALA A 18 10.54 19.51 24.06
N PRO A 19 11.25 18.80 23.15
CA PRO A 19 10.93 18.95 21.75
C PRO A 19 9.44 18.64 21.70
N GLN A 20 8.64 19.67 21.47
CA GLN A 20 7.26 19.49 21.08
C GLN A 20 7.37 18.60 19.86
N ALA A 21 7.16 17.29 20.05
CA ALA A 21 7.07 16.35 18.96
C ALA A 21 5.93 16.91 18.14
N GLN A 22 6.28 17.65 17.10
CA GLN A 22 5.39 18.02 16.03
C GLN A 22 4.99 16.65 15.50
N GLY A 23 3.90 16.12 16.07
CA GLY A 23 3.18 15.01 15.50
C GLY A 23 2.99 15.46 14.08
N LEU A 24 3.71 14.78 13.18
CA LEU A 24 3.57 14.94 11.76
C LEU A 24 2.06 15.04 11.53
N PRO A 25 1.54 16.12 10.90
CA PRO A 25 0.12 16.16 10.65
C PRO A 25 -0.21 14.85 9.96
N LEU A 26 -1.00 14.00 10.64
CA LEU A 26 -1.62 12.85 10.03
C LEU A 26 -2.15 13.41 8.72
N ARG A 27 -1.61 12.95 7.59
CA ARG A 27 -2.12 13.33 6.28
C ARG A 27 -3.55 12.80 6.26
N THR A 28 -4.46 13.62 6.75
CA THR A 28 -5.91 13.46 6.70
C THR A 28 -6.23 13.60 5.23
N SER A 29 -6.24 12.47 4.55
CA SER A 29 -6.47 12.45 3.14
C SER A 29 -6.88 11.01 2.86
N ARG A 30 -8.17 10.81 2.61
CA ARG A 30 -8.70 9.65 1.88
C ARG A 30 -8.18 9.67 0.42
N THR A 31 -7.53 10.77 0.05
CA THR A 31 -7.11 11.24 -1.28
C THR A 31 -5.70 10.87 -1.77
N PRO A 32 -4.71 10.36 -0.99
CA PRO A 32 -3.37 10.08 -1.49
C PRO A 32 -3.24 8.67 -2.06
N TYR A 33 -4.07 7.72 -1.61
CA TYR A 33 -4.04 6.36 -2.15
C TYR A 33 -4.90 6.23 -3.40
N SER A 34 -5.98 7.02 -3.56
CA SER A 34 -6.74 7.07 -4.81
C SER A 34 -5.86 7.53 -5.98
N SER A 35 -5.03 8.56 -5.78
CA SER A 35 -4.06 9.00 -6.78
C SER A 35 -2.99 7.95 -7.07
N LEU A 36 -2.47 7.25 -6.05
CA LEU A 36 -1.52 6.16 -6.25
C LEU A 36 -2.14 5.02 -7.09
N MET A 37 -3.39 4.63 -6.80
CA MET A 37 -4.08 3.59 -7.55
C MET A 37 -4.34 4.02 -9.01
N GLU A 38 -4.71 5.28 -9.24
CA GLU A 38 -4.87 5.84 -10.58
C GLU A 38 -3.55 5.85 -11.35
N GLU A 39 -2.45 6.27 -10.73
CA GLU A 39 -1.14 6.25 -11.36
C GLU A 39 -0.69 4.83 -11.73
N ILE A 40 -0.91 3.85 -10.84
CA ILE A 40 -0.61 2.44 -11.15
C ILE A 40 -1.47 2.00 -12.34
N MET A 41 -2.78 2.26 -12.31
CA MET A 41 -3.70 1.90 -13.39
C MET A 41 -3.30 2.52 -14.73
N ASP A 42 -2.84 3.77 -14.73
CA ASP A 42 -2.38 4.45 -15.94
C ASP A 42 -1.05 3.90 -16.47
N ASP A 43 -0.15 3.47 -15.59
CA ASP A 43 1.07 2.78 -16.00
C ASP A 43 0.77 1.37 -16.55
N LEU A 44 -0.23 0.68 -16.00
CA LEU A 44 -0.69 -0.62 -16.50
C LEU A 44 -1.26 -0.54 -17.92
N LYS A 45 -2.03 0.50 -18.25
CA LYS A 45 -2.56 0.71 -19.61
C LYS A 45 -1.48 0.80 -20.69
N LYS A 46 -0.25 1.19 -20.31
CA LYS A 46 0.89 1.31 -21.23
C LYS A 46 1.59 -0.03 -21.48
N ILE A 47 1.31 -1.06 -20.67
CA ILE A 47 1.90 -2.39 -20.82
C ILE A 47 1.26 -3.09 -22.03
N THR A 48 2.12 -3.58 -22.93
CA THR A 48 1.76 -4.38 -24.10
C THR A 48 2.39 -5.77 -24.01
N PRO A 49 1.73 -6.83 -24.50
CA PRO A 49 0.41 -6.82 -25.15
C PRO A 49 -0.73 -6.60 -24.16
N SER A 50 -1.93 -6.29 -24.66
CA SER A 50 -3.14 -6.30 -23.83
C SER A 50 -3.36 -7.72 -23.26
N PRO A 51 -3.99 -7.83 -22.08
CA PRO A 51 -4.33 -9.13 -21.52
C PRO A 51 -5.22 -9.94 -22.48
N GLU A 52 -4.93 -11.23 -22.60
CA GLU A 52 -5.80 -12.18 -23.28
C GLU A 52 -6.55 -13.01 -22.24
N GLY A 53 -7.86 -13.21 -22.42
CA GLY A 53 -8.69 -13.99 -21.50
C GLY A 53 -9.33 -13.18 -20.38
N SER A 54 -9.70 -13.88 -19.30
CA SER A 54 -10.39 -13.31 -18.14
C SER A 54 -10.06 -14.09 -16.87
N LEU A 55 -10.02 -13.40 -15.73
CA LEU A 55 -9.83 -14.04 -14.43
C LEU A 55 -10.95 -15.04 -14.14
N ASN A 56 -10.55 -16.21 -13.67
CA ASN A 56 -11.48 -17.22 -13.20
C ASN A 56 -12.05 -16.87 -11.81
N SER A 57 -13.07 -17.61 -11.36
CA SER A 57 -13.74 -17.33 -10.09
C SER A 57 -12.82 -17.47 -8.88
N ASP A 58 -11.88 -18.41 -8.90
CA ASP A 58 -10.97 -18.65 -7.78
C ASP A 58 -9.95 -17.50 -7.66
N GLU A 59 -9.41 -17.04 -8.78
CA GLU A 59 -8.53 -15.86 -8.82
C GLU A 59 -9.24 -14.62 -8.29
N LYS A 60 -10.49 -14.38 -8.72
CA LYS A 60 -11.29 -13.26 -8.20
C LYS A 60 -11.51 -13.37 -6.70
N ASN A 61 -11.83 -14.57 -6.20
CA ASN A 61 -12.02 -14.81 -4.77
C ASN A 61 -10.72 -14.55 -3.98
N ILE A 62 -9.57 -15.00 -4.49
CA ILE A 62 -8.25 -14.76 -3.88
C ILE A 62 -7.94 -13.26 -3.84
N LEU A 63 -8.17 -12.53 -4.94
CA LEU A 63 -7.91 -11.10 -5.02
C LEU A 63 -8.83 -10.28 -4.11
N ALA A 64 -10.06 -10.75 -3.89
CA ALA A 64 -11.04 -10.12 -3.00
C ALA A 64 -10.87 -10.47 -1.52
N ASN A 65 -10.11 -11.51 -1.20
CA ASN A 65 -9.94 -11.96 0.17
C ASN A 65 -9.11 -10.94 0.99
N LYS A 66 -9.75 -10.34 2.00
CA LYS A 66 -9.14 -9.35 2.89
C LYS A 66 -7.91 -9.89 3.63
N SER A 67 -7.86 -11.19 3.96
CA SER A 67 -6.69 -11.78 4.62
C SER A 67 -5.48 -11.92 3.69
N LEU A 68 -5.70 -11.89 2.37
CA LEU A 68 -4.69 -12.10 1.35
C LEU A 68 -4.19 -10.81 0.71
N LEU A 69 -4.77 -9.64 1.00
CA LEU A 69 -4.41 -8.38 0.32
C LEU A 69 -2.91 -8.07 0.37
N GLN A 70 -2.28 -8.19 1.54
CA GLN A 70 -0.83 -7.99 1.69
C GLN A 70 -0.01 -9.07 0.97
N ALA A 71 -0.46 -10.32 0.99
CA ALA A 71 0.24 -11.42 0.33
C ALA A 71 0.18 -11.28 -1.20
N ASN A 72 -0.99 -10.93 -1.73
CA ASN A 72 -1.20 -10.64 -3.14
C ASN A 72 -0.35 -9.45 -3.60
N LEU A 73 -0.29 -8.36 -2.81
CA LEU A 73 0.59 -7.22 -3.12
C LEU A 73 2.06 -7.65 -3.23
N LYS A 74 2.53 -8.51 -2.32
CA LYS A 74 3.90 -9.04 -2.39
C LYS A 74 4.16 -9.83 -3.66
N ALA A 75 3.20 -10.65 -4.11
CA ALA A 75 3.32 -11.35 -5.39
C ALA A 75 3.49 -10.37 -6.56
N PHE A 76 2.67 -9.31 -6.62
CA PHE A 76 2.81 -8.25 -7.63
C PHE A 76 4.14 -7.52 -7.54
N MET A 77 4.62 -7.22 -6.34
CA MET A 77 5.91 -6.55 -6.11
C MET A 77 7.09 -7.42 -6.55
N THR A 78 7.05 -8.73 -6.29
CA THR A 78 8.05 -9.68 -6.78
C THR A 78 8.10 -9.67 -8.30
N PHE A 79 6.96 -9.90 -8.96
CA PHE A 79 6.88 -9.88 -10.42
C PHE A 79 7.37 -8.54 -11.00
N ALA A 80 6.94 -7.41 -10.41
CA ALA A 80 7.33 -6.09 -10.87
C ALA A 80 8.83 -5.82 -10.70
N THR A 81 9.44 -6.35 -9.63
CA THR A 81 10.88 -6.26 -9.41
C THR A 81 11.65 -7.05 -10.47
N ASP A 82 11.22 -8.28 -10.72
CA ASP A 82 11.89 -9.18 -11.68
C ASP A 82 11.74 -8.70 -13.13
N THR A 83 10.61 -8.05 -13.44
CA THR A 83 10.26 -7.64 -14.81
C THR A 83 10.73 -6.23 -15.15
N PHE A 84 10.52 -5.27 -14.24
CA PHE A 84 10.76 -3.84 -14.50
C PHE A 84 11.92 -3.25 -13.69
N GLY A 85 12.42 -4.00 -12.70
CA GLY A 85 13.43 -3.55 -11.77
C GLY A 85 12.86 -2.81 -10.55
N ASN A 86 13.64 -2.84 -9.47
CA ASN A 86 13.30 -2.28 -8.16
C ASN A 86 13.04 -0.75 -8.17
N ASP A 87 13.61 -0.04 -9.13
CA ASP A 87 13.51 1.43 -9.28
C ASP A 87 12.41 1.87 -10.26
N SER A 88 11.69 0.91 -10.86
CA SER A 88 10.58 1.20 -11.75
C SER A 88 9.48 2.00 -11.05
N LYS A 89 8.75 2.81 -11.82
CA LYS A 89 7.64 3.62 -11.30
C LYS A 89 6.54 2.74 -10.70
N ILE A 90 6.18 1.64 -11.38
CA ILE A 90 5.21 0.67 -10.87
C ILE A 90 5.65 0.10 -9.51
N MET A 91 6.90 -0.37 -9.38
CA MET A 91 7.38 -0.94 -8.11
C MET A 91 7.41 0.10 -6.97
N LYS A 92 7.81 1.34 -7.26
CA LYS A 92 7.76 2.44 -6.29
C LYS A 92 6.35 2.71 -5.81
N ASN A 93 5.38 2.81 -6.73
CA ASN A 93 3.99 3.05 -6.38
C ASN A 93 3.40 1.86 -5.59
N LEU A 94 3.74 0.61 -5.92
CA LEU A 94 3.32 -0.57 -5.14
C LEU A 94 3.89 -0.55 -3.71
N LYS A 95 5.15 -0.12 -3.52
CA LYS A 95 5.75 0.06 -2.18
C LYS A 95 5.06 1.15 -1.38
N GLU A 96 4.73 2.27 -2.00
CA GLU A 96 4.00 3.37 -1.35
C GLU A 96 2.55 2.98 -1.03
N PHE A 97 1.97 2.07 -1.83
CA PHE A 97 0.65 1.51 -1.59
C PHE A 97 0.64 0.46 -0.46
N GLN A 98 1.72 -0.27 -0.24
CA GLN A 98 1.80 -1.29 0.80
C GLN A 98 1.30 -0.89 2.20
N PRO A 99 1.70 0.26 2.78
CA PRO A 99 1.26 0.65 4.13
C PRO A 99 -0.24 1.00 4.22
N VAL A 100 -0.94 1.18 3.10
CA VAL A 100 -2.38 1.51 3.12
C VAL A 100 -3.27 0.28 3.24
N LEU A 101 -2.71 -0.92 3.06
CA LEU A 101 -3.46 -2.17 3.14
C LEU A 101 -3.60 -2.66 4.57
N PRO A 102 -4.75 -3.26 4.93
CA PRO A 102 -4.90 -3.91 6.21
C PRO A 102 -3.84 -5.02 6.36
N THR A 103 -3.27 -5.10 7.55
CA THR A 103 -2.34 -6.20 7.90
C THR A 103 -3.15 -7.36 8.46
N ALA A 104 -3.07 -8.51 7.80
CA ALA A 104 -3.70 -9.75 8.23
C ALA A 104 -2.72 -10.91 8.06
N THR A 105 -2.87 -11.93 8.89
CA THR A 105 -2.17 -13.20 8.69
C THR A 105 -2.82 -13.93 7.52
N PRO A 106 -2.07 -14.32 6.47
CA PRO A 106 -2.64 -15.06 5.36
C PRO A 106 -3.19 -16.40 5.85
N THR A 107 -4.38 -16.75 5.40
CA THR A 107 -5.04 -18.03 5.72
C THR A 107 -4.80 -19.07 4.62
N GLU A 108 -4.40 -18.62 3.44
CA GLU A 108 -4.28 -19.38 2.20
C GLU A 108 -3.12 -18.81 1.36
N ASP A 109 -2.82 -19.44 0.23
CA ASP A 109 -1.80 -18.98 -0.71
C ASP A 109 -2.24 -17.71 -1.45
N SER A 110 -1.27 -16.86 -1.77
CA SER A 110 -1.51 -15.64 -2.55
C SER A 110 -1.77 -15.93 -4.02
N ILE A 111 -2.27 -14.94 -4.74
CA ILE A 111 -2.39 -14.98 -6.19
C ILE A 111 -1.05 -15.35 -6.85
N LEU A 112 -1.11 -16.26 -7.82
CA LEU A 112 0.00 -16.61 -8.68
C LEU A 112 -0.06 -15.74 -9.94
N ILE A 113 1.09 -15.20 -10.34
CA ILE A 113 1.24 -14.47 -11.60
C ILE A 113 2.06 -15.36 -12.52
N GLU A 114 1.56 -15.62 -13.72
CA GLU A 114 2.24 -16.47 -14.69
C GLU A 114 3.59 -15.85 -15.10
N ASP A 115 4.64 -16.67 -15.07
CA ASP A 115 6.00 -16.23 -15.36
C ASP A 115 6.12 -15.56 -16.73
N SER A 116 6.74 -14.37 -16.75
CA SER A 116 6.91 -13.56 -17.96
C SER A 116 5.61 -13.17 -18.68
N ASN A 117 4.44 -13.39 -18.08
CA ASN A 117 3.16 -13.03 -18.68
C ASN A 117 2.70 -11.63 -18.22
N LEU A 118 3.05 -10.62 -19.00
CA LEU A 118 2.66 -9.23 -18.76
C LEU A 118 1.14 -9.02 -18.78
N GLY A 119 0.42 -9.80 -19.60
CA GLY A 119 -1.03 -9.74 -19.69
C GLY A 119 -1.71 -10.22 -18.41
N ASP A 120 -1.22 -11.35 -17.88
CA ASP A 120 -1.69 -11.91 -16.61
C ASP A 120 -1.42 -10.98 -15.43
N PHE A 121 -0.18 -10.47 -15.32
CA PHE A 121 0.19 -9.47 -14.31
C PHE A 121 -0.74 -8.26 -14.35
N ARG A 122 -0.95 -7.71 -15.55
CA ARG A 122 -1.80 -6.53 -15.74
C ARG A 122 -3.23 -6.82 -15.33
N MET A 123 -3.84 -7.88 -15.84
CA MET A 123 -5.25 -8.22 -15.55
C MET A 123 -5.49 -8.43 -14.05
N LYS A 124 -4.61 -9.19 -13.40
CA LYS A 124 -4.70 -9.49 -11.96
C LYS A 124 -4.52 -8.24 -11.11
N LEU A 125 -3.57 -7.37 -11.45
CA LEU A 125 -3.34 -6.13 -10.70
C LEU A 125 -4.47 -5.11 -10.92
N GLU A 126 -5.04 -5.02 -12.12
CA GLU A 126 -6.22 -4.18 -12.39
C GLU A 126 -7.42 -4.61 -11.51
N GLU A 127 -7.75 -5.91 -11.46
CA GLU A 127 -8.84 -6.44 -10.63
C GLU A 127 -8.57 -6.27 -9.13
N TYR A 128 -7.34 -6.50 -8.69
CA TYR A 128 -6.92 -6.31 -7.30
C TYR A 128 -7.18 -4.87 -6.83
N LEU A 129 -6.75 -3.88 -7.61
CA LEU A 129 -6.97 -2.48 -7.30
C LEU A 129 -8.46 -2.11 -7.36
N ALA A 130 -9.22 -2.63 -8.33
CA ALA A 130 -10.66 -2.43 -8.40
C ALA A 130 -11.38 -2.96 -7.15
N THR A 131 -10.98 -4.13 -6.65
CA THR A 131 -11.59 -4.74 -5.47
C THR A 131 -11.32 -3.94 -4.21
N ILE A 132 -10.09 -3.42 -4.04
CA ILE A 132 -9.76 -2.55 -2.92
C ILE A 132 -10.58 -1.24 -2.98
N ARG A 133 -10.75 -0.68 -4.18
CA ARG A 133 -11.57 0.54 -4.37
C ARG A 133 -13.01 0.30 -3.96
N ALA A 134 -13.63 -0.77 -4.44
CA ALA A 134 -15.01 -1.13 -4.10
C ALA A 134 -15.19 -1.37 -2.59
N ALA A 135 -14.21 -2.01 -1.94
CA ALA A 135 -14.23 -2.22 -0.50
C ALA A 135 -14.14 -0.90 0.31
N ALA A 136 -13.49 0.14 -0.24
CA ALA A 136 -13.35 1.44 0.42
C ALA A 136 -14.61 2.34 0.29
N GLU A 137 -15.50 2.03 -0.65
CA GLU A 137 -16.76 2.76 -0.92
C GLU A 137 -17.95 2.22 -0.09
N THR A 138 -17.79 1.05 0.53
CA THR A 138 -18.84 0.37 1.31
C THR A 138 -18.80 0.70 2.81
N ILE A 139 -18.00 1.69 3.22
CA ILE A 139 -17.83 2.20 4.60
C ILE A 139 -18.09 3.71 4.63
#